data_AF-A0A379AES5-F1
#
_entry.id   AF-A0A379AES5-F1
#
_cell.length_a   1.000
_cell.length_b   1.000
_cell.length_c   1.000
_cell.angle_alpha   90.00
_cell.angle_beta   90.00
_cell.angle_gamma   90.00
#
_symmetry.space_group_name_H-M   'P 1'
#
loop_
_entity.id
_entity.type
_entity.pdbx_description
1 polymer ?
#
loop_
_entity_poly.entity_id
_entity_poly.type
_entity_poly.pdbx_seq_one_letter_code
_entity_poly.pdbx_strand_id
1 'polypeptide(L)'
;MPVRKLAAKNVWYGNPHQVDVGTAEDVYLSLPRSEVQNVKAKYVIDRKDLEAPLKANEVIGEIQVMDKDQQIAHYPLVALSAVEPAGVITPPDGLSQAEVLISRLSALKRVACGLPVFTCTLAALNVLLRADKG
;
A
#
# COMPACT_ATOMS: atom_id res chain seq x y z
N MET A 1 -0.31 18.89 9.88
CA MET A 1 -1.46 18.38 9.12
C MET A 1 -2.30 17.57 10.08
N PRO A 2 -3.62 17.78 10.17
CA PRO A 2 -4.44 17.00 11.08
C PRO A 2 -4.56 15.56 10.57
N VAL A 3 -4.03 14.62 11.34
CA VAL A 3 -4.29 13.19 11.19
C VAL A 3 -5.39 12.81 12.16
N ARG A 4 -6.40 12.06 11.70
CA ARG A 4 -7.54 11.68 12.54
C ARG A 4 -7.45 10.23 12.97
N LYS A 5 -7.22 10.04 14.28
CA LYS A 5 -7.31 8.74 14.94
C LYS A 5 -8.75 8.25 14.94
N LEU A 6 -8.96 7.05 14.41
CA LEU A 6 -10.27 6.39 14.40
C LEU A 6 -10.41 5.40 15.55
N ALA A 7 -9.38 4.58 15.77
CA ALA A 7 -9.37 3.59 16.84
C ALA A 7 -7.93 3.26 17.24
N ALA A 8 -7.77 2.65 18.41
CA ALA A 8 -6.54 1.96 18.81
C ALA A 8 -6.74 0.45 18.66
N LYS A 9 -5.76 -0.25 18.08
CA LYS A 9 -5.78 -1.71 17.92
C LYS A 9 -4.57 -2.34 18.58
N ASN A 10 -4.74 -3.56 19.06
CA ASN A 10 -3.65 -4.32 19.65
C ASN A 10 -2.77 -4.88 18.54
N VAL A 11 -1.46 -4.81 18.76
CA VAL A 11 -0.42 -5.32 17.87
C VAL A 11 0.33 -6.45 18.55
N TRP A 12 0.39 -7.57 17.87
CA TRP A 12 1.15 -8.74 18.25
C TRP A 12 2.64 -8.52 17.99
N TYR A 13 3.46 -8.99 18.92
CA TYR A 13 4.91 -8.88 18.87
C TYR A 13 5.43 -7.44 18.70
N GLY A 14 4.61 -6.42 18.97
CA GLY A 14 5.00 -5.02 18.88
C GLY A 14 5.34 -4.42 20.24
N ASN A 15 6.32 -3.52 20.29
CA ASN A 15 6.51 -2.63 21.42
C ASN A 15 6.37 -1.17 20.93
N PRO A 16 5.24 -0.49 21.24
CA PRO A 16 4.13 -0.90 22.09
C PRO A 16 3.18 -1.93 21.44
N HIS A 17 2.48 -2.72 22.26
CA HIS A 17 1.45 -3.67 21.83
C HIS A 17 0.15 -3.01 21.32
N GLN A 18 0.17 -1.72 21.04
CA GLN A 18 -0.99 -0.96 20.60
C GLN A 18 -0.56 0.04 19.53
N VAL A 19 -1.32 0.10 18.45
CA VAL A 19 -1.14 1.06 17.36
C VAL A 19 -2.41 1.85 17.13
N ASP A 20 -2.23 3.13 16.84
CA ASP A 20 -3.32 4.00 16.43
C ASP A 20 -3.55 3.85 14.94
N VAL A 21 -4.80 3.55 14.57
CA VAL A 21 -5.22 3.39 13.19
C VAL A 21 -6.13 4.56 12.80
N GLY A 22 -5.96 5.03 11.56
CA GLY A 22 -6.67 6.20 11.07
C GLY A 22 -6.50 6.42 9.59
N THR A 23 -6.84 7.62 9.14
CA THR A 23 -6.57 8.08 7.78
C THR A 23 -5.34 8.98 7.78
N ALA A 24 -4.55 8.92 6.69
CA ALA A 24 -3.38 9.79 6.53
C ALA A 24 -3.79 11.27 6.38
N GLU A 25 -4.99 11.51 5.87
CA GLU A 25 -5.58 12.82 5.63
C GLU A 25 -7.02 12.89 6.16
N ASP A 26 -7.46 14.10 6.51
CA ASP A 26 -8.85 14.36 6.88
C ASP A 26 -9.73 14.31 5.63
N VAL A 27 -10.67 13.37 5.62
CA VAL A 27 -11.63 13.23 4.53
C VAL A 27 -12.99 13.78 4.94
N TYR A 28 -13.48 14.74 4.16
CA TYR A 28 -14.81 15.32 4.32
C TYR A 28 -15.75 14.77 3.26
N LEU A 29 -16.83 14.12 3.69
CA LEU A 29 -17.89 13.64 2.82
C LEU A 29 -19.15 14.47 3.05
N SER A 30 -19.59 15.17 2.00
CA SER A 30 -20.83 15.95 2.03
C SER A 30 -22.02 15.03 1.84
N LEU A 31 -22.78 14.81 2.91
CA LEU A 31 -23.98 13.99 2.90
C LEU A 31 -25.23 14.85 3.13
N PRO A 32 -26.36 14.54 2.47
CA PRO A 32 -27.63 15.16 2.81
C PRO A 32 -28.03 14.78 4.25
N ARG A 33 -28.69 15.71 4.95
CA ARG A 33 -29.03 15.56 6.38
C ARG A 33 -29.81 14.27 6.72
N SER A 34 -30.56 13.74 5.75
CA SER A 34 -31.29 12.47 5.88
C SER A 34 -30.39 11.23 5.91
N GLU A 35 -29.25 11.25 5.23
CA GLU A 35 -28.31 10.12 5.15
C GLU A 35 -27.34 10.11 6.33
N VAL A 36 -26.99 11.27 6.89
CA VAL A 36 -26.08 11.36 8.05
C VAL A 36 -26.53 10.48 9.23
N GLN A 37 -27.84 10.28 9.42
CA GLN A 37 -28.38 9.44 10.49
C GLN A 37 -28.32 7.94 10.18
N ASN A 38 -28.26 7.56 8.91
CA ASN A 38 -28.28 6.17 8.45
C ASN A 38 -26.90 5.65 8.04
N VAL A 39 -25.94 6.55 7.83
CA VAL A 39 -24.56 6.22 7.46
C VAL A 39 -23.82 5.53 8.60
N LYS A 40 -23.15 4.42 8.27
CA LYS A 40 -22.30 3.63 9.16
C LYS A 40 -20.91 3.50 8.55
N ALA A 41 -19.88 3.90 9.27
CA ALA A 41 -18.50 3.61 8.90
C ALA A 41 -18.13 2.21 9.40
N LYS A 42 -17.72 1.33 8.48
CA LYS A 42 -17.09 0.04 8.76
C LYS A 42 -15.62 0.16 8.39
N TYR A 43 -14.75 -0.49 9.16
CA TYR A 43 -13.36 -0.65 8.78
C TYR A 43 -13.07 -2.13 8.64
N VAL A 44 -12.38 -2.49 7.56
CA VAL A 44 -11.97 -3.84 7.21
C VAL A 44 -10.46 -3.84 7.25
N ILE A 45 -9.89 -4.71 8.09
CA ILE A 45 -8.45 -4.92 8.14
C ILE A 45 -8.19 -6.16 7.28
N ASP A 46 -7.30 -6.05 6.30
CA ASP A 46 -7.00 -7.15 5.37
C ASP A 46 -6.35 -8.34 6.10
N ARG A 47 -5.65 -8.03 7.19
CA ARG A 47 -5.01 -8.99 8.07
C ARG A 47 -5.87 -9.24 9.30
N LYS A 48 -6.07 -10.52 9.63
CA LYS A 48 -6.82 -10.94 10.83
C LYS A 48 -6.16 -10.46 12.12
N ASP A 49 -4.83 -10.44 12.13
CA ASP A 49 -4.00 -10.04 13.25
C ASP A 49 -2.97 -8.99 12.78
N LEU A 50 -2.82 -7.91 13.56
CA LEU A 50 -1.79 -6.90 13.30
C LEU A 50 -0.51 -7.34 14.01
N GLU A 51 0.51 -7.66 13.23
CA GLU A 51 1.83 -8.08 13.71
C GLU A 51 2.86 -7.00 13.40
N ALA A 52 3.80 -6.78 14.31
CA ALA A 52 4.98 -5.95 14.05
C ALA A 52 5.94 -6.66 13.06
N PRO A 53 6.78 -5.93 12.31
CA PRO A 53 6.94 -4.47 12.26
C PRO A 53 5.83 -3.78 11.45
N LEU A 54 5.32 -2.66 11.96
CA LEU A 54 4.41 -1.77 11.23
C LEU A 54 5.09 -0.43 11.00
N LYS A 55 5.06 0.06 9.76
CA LYS A 55 5.56 1.40 9.44
C LYS A 55 4.48 2.45 9.66
N ALA A 56 4.90 3.67 10.01
CA ALA A 56 3.97 4.79 10.03
C ALA A 56 3.46 5.07 8.60
N ASN A 57 2.16 5.35 8.49
CA ASN A 57 1.39 5.52 7.26
C ASN A 57 1.32 4.27 6.37
N GLU A 58 1.59 3.08 6.89
CA GLU A 58 1.40 1.84 6.17
C GLU A 58 -0.10 1.52 6.04
N VAL A 59 -0.53 1.15 4.84
CA VAL A 59 -1.91 0.72 4.57
C VAL A 59 -2.11 -0.69 5.13
N ILE A 60 -3.03 -0.81 6.09
CA ILE A 60 -3.35 -2.08 6.79
C ILE A 60 -4.76 -2.60 6.45
N GLY A 61 -5.53 -1.81 5.70
CA GLY A 61 -6.89 -2.13 5.32
C GLY A 61 -7.61 -0.96 4.70
N GLU A 62 -8.94 -0.98 4.82
CA GLU A 62 -9.84 -0.02 4.18
C GLU A 62 -10.99 0.37 5.12
N ILE A 63 -11.43 1.61 5.03
CA ILE A 63 -12.63 2.13 5.68
C ILE A 63 -13.72 2.22 4.62
N GLN A 64 -14.81 1.50 4.82
CA GLN A 64 -15.99 1.50 3.95
C GLN A 64 -17.10 2.27 4.65
N VAL A 65 -17.55 3.35 4.01
CA VAL A 65 -18.71 4.11 4.47
C VAL A 65 -19.95 3.51 3.80
N MET A 66 -20.88 3.04 4.62
CA MET A 66 -22.11 2.36 4.20
C MET A 66 -23.32 3.25 4.49
N ASP A 67 -24.20 3.45 3.52
CA ASP A 67 -25.56 3.98 3.74
C ASP A 67 -26.58 2.90 3.42
N LYS A 68 -27.41 2.50 4.39
CA LYS A 68 -28.49 1.51 4.19
C LYS A 68 -28.06 0.27 3.39
N ASP A 69 -26.87 -0.25 3.69
CA ASP A 69 -26.21 -1.41 3.05
C ASP A 69 -25.57 -1.18 1.67
N GLN A 70 -25.56 0.06 1.16
CA GLN A 70 -24.79 0.45 -0.01
C GLN A 70 -23.46 1.13 0.39
N GLN A 71 -22.35 0.68 -0.18
CA GLN A 71 -21.07 1.36 -0.03
C GLN A 71 -21.06 2.66 -0.84
N ILE A 72 -20.89 3.80 -0.16
CA ILE A 72 -20.89 5.13 -0.78
C ILE A 72 -19.49 5.73 -0.93
N ALA A 73 -18.54 5.30 -0.08
CA ALA A 73 -17.15 5.73 -0.16
C ALA A 73 -16.22 4.68 0.45
N HIS A 74 -14.98 4.66 -0.01
CA HIS A 74 -13.93 3.82 0.56
C HIS A 74 -12.63 4.62 0.70
N TYR A 75 -11.89 4.38 1.78
CA TYR A 75 -10.66 5.11 2.09
C TYR A 75 -9.60 4.16 2.65
N PRO A 76 -8.30 4.37 2.34
CA PRO A 76 -7.25 3.55 2.90
C PRO A 76 -7.13 3.76 4.41
N LEU A 77 -7.13 2.67 5.17
CA LEU A 77 -6.83 2.66 6.60
C LEU A 77 -5.32 2.51 6.79
N VAL A 78 -4.71 3.48 7.46
CA VAL A 78 -3.27 3.48 7.72
C VAL A 78 -2.94 3.40 9.21
N ALA A 79 -1.78 2.86 9.52
CA ALA A 79 -1.19 2.95 10.86
C ALA A 79 -0.61 4.35 11.08
N LEU A 80 -1.06 5.08 12.09
CA LEU A 80 -0.57 6.44 12.39
C LEU A 80 0.79 6.43 13.10
N SER A 81 1.10 5.34 13.79
CA SER A 81 2.33 5.16 14.55
C SER A 81 3.12 3.96 14.03
N ALA A 82 4.45 4.08 14.00
CA ALA A 82 5.32 2.95 13.75
C ALA A 82 5.39 2.05 15.00
N VAL A 83 5.40 0.73 14.81
CA VAL A 83 5.56 -0.25 15.89
C VAL A 83 6.71 -1.18 15.54
N GLU A 84 7.74 -1.14 16.38
CA GLU A 84 8.90 -2.01 16.25
C GLU A 84 8.63 -3.38 16.89
N PRO A 85 9.26 -4.45 16.38
CA PRO A 85 9.10 -5.78 16.95
C PRO A 85 9.73 -5.86 18.34
N ALA A 86 8.96 -6.39 19.29
CA ALA A 86 9.37 -6.71 20.65
C ALA A 86 10.19 -8.01 20.64
N GLY A 87 11.44 -7.93 20.21
CA GLY A 87 12.36 -9.08 20.19
C GLY A 87 13.66 -8.76 19.50
N VAL A 88 14.75 -8.83 20.26
CA VAL A 88 16.13 -8.64 19.79
C VAL A 88 16.55 -9.76 18.83
N ILE A 89 16.08 -9.72 17.58
CA ILE A 89 16.73 -10.21 16.36
C ILE A 89 15.82 -9.89 15.16
N THR A 90 15.77 -8.62 14.74
CA THR A 90 15.25 -8.28 13.42
C THR A 90 16.40 -8.39 12.41
N PRO A 91 16.37 -9.34 11.46
CA PRO A 91 17.31 -9.30 10.33
C PRO A 91 17.14 -7.98 9.57
N PRO A 92 18.22 -7.41 8.98
CA PRO A 92 18.30 -5.99 8.61
C PRO A 92 17.37 -5.50 7.48
N ASP A 93 16.46 -6.31 6.96
CA ASP A 93 15.75 -5.97 5.71
C ASP A 93 14.24 -5.84 5.92
N GLY A 94 13.85 -4.73 6.54
CA GLY A 94 12.47 -4.23 6.61
C GLY A 94 11.95 -3.74 5.26
N LEU A 95 11.93 -4.62 4.25
CA LEU A 95 11.46 -4.30 2.91
C LEU A 95 9.94 -4.39 2.85
N SER A 96 9.33 -3.25 2.55
CA SER A 96 7.94 -3.16 2.12
C SER A 96 7.78 -4.04 0.87
N GLN A 97 6.80 -4.94 0.88
CA GLN A 97 6.50 -5.86 -0.22
C GLN A 97 6.24 -5.16 -1.58
N ALA A 98 6.06 -3.84 -1.59
CA ALA A 98 5.86 -3.06 -2.81
C ALA A 98 7.09 -2.99 -3.74
N GLU A 99 8.32 -3.11 -3.21
CA GLU A 99 9.54 -2.92 -4.04
C GLU A 99 10.01 -4.18 -4.77
N VAL A 100 9.48 -5.37 -4.44
CA VAL A 100 9.97 -6.63 -5.04
C VAL A 100 9.57 -6.77 -6.51
N LEU A 101 8.48 -6.11 -6.94
CA LEU A 101 7.97 -6.19 -8.32
C LEU A 101 8.84 -5.46 -9.34
N ILE A 102 9.56 -4.41 -8.96
CA ILE A 102 10.40 -3.63 -9.91
C ILE A 102 11.75 -4.32 -10.13
N SER A 103 12.26 -5.06 -9.16
CA SER A 103 13.59 -5.70 -9.22
C SER A 103 13.62 -6.99 -10.07
N ARG A 104 12.52 -7.77 -10.12
CA ARG A 104 12.45 -8.98 -10.96
C ARG A 104 12.34 -8.68 -12.46
N LEU A 105 11.91 -7.49 -12.85
CA LEU A 105 11.80 -7.11 -14.26
C LEU A 105 13.18 -6.77 -14.88
N SER A 106 14.14 -6.31 -14.08
CA SER A 106 15.49 -5.95 -14.58
C SER A 106 16.41 -7.16 -14.76
N ALA A 107 16.11 -8.29 -14.12
CA ALA A 107 16.91 -9.51 -14.19
C ALA A 107 16.69 -10.35 -15.45
N LEU A 108 15.59 -10.12 -16.21
CA LEU A 108 15.34 -10.86 -17.46
C LEU A 108 16.11 -10.30 -18.67
N LYS A 109 16.89 -9.22 -18.52
CA LYS A 109 17.65 -8.59 -19.62
C LYS A 109 19.09 -9.13 -19.77
N ARG A 110 19.50 -10.19 -19.06
CA ARG A 110 20.90 -10.69 -19.08
C ARG A 110 21.10 -12.15 -19.49
N VAL A 111 20.09 -12.83 -20.04
CA VAL A 111 20.26 -14.16 -20.64
C VAL A 111 19.90 -14.10 -22.13
N ALA A 112 20.73 -13.41 -22.89
CA ALA A 112 20.76 -13.49 -24.34
C ALA A 112 22.13 -13.04 -24.84
N CYS A 113 23.11 -13.95 -24.84
CA CYS A 113 24.13 -14.10 -25.88
C CYS A 113 25.11 -15.20 -25.47
N GLY A 114 24.80 -16.41 -25.93
CA GLY A 114 25.66 -17.58 -25.85
C GLY A 114 25.40 -18.50 -27.04
N LEU A 115 25.10 -17.94 -28.22
CA LEU A 115 25.16 -18.64 -29.50
C LEU A 115 25.95 -17.77 -30.49
N PRO A 116 27.09 -18.24 -31.01
CA PRO A 116 27.60 -17.73 -32.27
C PRO A 116 26.72 -18.31 -33.39
N VAL A 117 26.57 -17.55 -34.48
CA VAL A 117 25.77 -17.88 -35.66
C VAL A 117 24.27 -17.62 -35.50
N PHE A 118 23.86 -16.36 -35.65
CA PHE A 118 22.80 -15.96 -36.58
C PHE A 118 22.80 -14.43 -36.67
N THR A 119 23.56 -13.95 -37.65
CA THR A 119 23.35 -12.67 -38.29
C THR A 119 21.90 -12.52 -38.75
N CYS A 120 21.46 -11.26 -38.79
CA CYS A 120 20.23 -10.73 -39.39
C CYS A 120 19.10 -10.37 -38.42
N THR A 121 18.74 -9.09 -38.49
CA THR A 121 17.45 -8.49 -38.07
C THR A 121 17.37 -7.83 -36.70
N LEU A 122 18.37 -7.03 -36.30
CA LEU A 122 18.21 -6.06 -35.20
C LEU A 122 18.76 -4.66 -35.54
N ALA A 123 18.61 -4.23 -36.79
CA ALA A 123 18.92 -2.87 -37.23
C ALA A 123 17.69 -2.05 -37.66
N ALA A 124 16.48 -2.64 -37.67
CA ALA A 124 15.29 -1.98 -38.22
C ALA A 124 14.42 -1.22 -37.21
N LEU A 125 14.59 -1.41 -35.90
CA LEU A 125 13.64 -0.83 -34.93
C LEU A 125 14.06 0.55 -34.36
N ASN A 126 15.30 1.00 -34.62
CA ASN A 126 15.83 2.22 -33.99
C ASN A 126 15.62 3.51 -34.82
N VAL A 127 14.88 3.44 -35.93
CA VAL A 127 14.58 4.61 -36.80
C VAL A 127 13.18 5.18 -36.57
N LEU A 128 12.25 4.47 -35.92
CA LEU A 128 10.85 4.91 -35.80
C LEU A 128 10.54 5.81 -34.57
N LEU A 129 11.48 6.00 -33.64
CA LEU A 129 11.24 6.75 -32.39
C LEU A 129 11.73 8.20 -32.39
N ARG A 130 12.10 8.76 -33.55
CA ARG A 130 12.64 10.14 -33.67
C ARG A 130 11.70 11.17 -34.31
N ALA A 131 10.41 10.86 -34.44
CA ALA A 131 9.46 11.70 -35.21
C ALA A 131 8.36 12.41 -34.41
N ASP A 132 8.36 12.39 -33.07
CA ASP A 132 7.32 13.11 -32.28
C ASP A 132 7.90 13.96 -31.14
N LYS A 133 8.81 14.88 -31.52
CA LYS A 133 9.07 16.09 -30.74
C LYS A 133 9.33 17.25 -31.70
N GLY A 134 8.31 18.10 -31.83
CA GLY A 134 8.52 19.52 -32.10
C GLY A 134 9.20 20.22 -30.93
#